data_AF-A0AAU0T3C6-F1
#
_entry.id   AF-A0AAU0T3C6-F1
#
_cell.length_a   1.000
_cell.length_b   1.000
_cell.length_c   1.000
_cell.angle_alpha   90.00
_cell.angle_beta   90.00
_cell.angle_gamma   90.00
#
_symmetry.space_group_name_H-M   'P 1'
#
loop_
_entity.id
_entity.type
_entity.pdbx_description
1 polymer ?
#
loop_
_entity_poly.entity_id
_entity_poly.type
_entity_poly.pdbx_seq_one_letter_code
_entity_poly.pdbx_strand_id
1 'polypeptide(L)'
;MLKTLAVANYRSINSLVMPLGRLNVITGPNGSGKSNLYRALRLLAETAQGGVINALAREGGLLPALARLIIQASQHCQVWVVSHASRLIAALENDPSCNPIVLEKNFGQTAIVGQGMLDAPAWHWPD
;
A
#
# COMPACT_ATOMS: atom_id res chain seq x y z
N MET A 1 -21.76 6.62 -20.83
CA MET A 1 -21.47 5.17 -20.98
C MET A 1 -19.96 4.98 -20.84
N LEU A 2 -19.51 4.00 -20.05
CA LEU A 2 -18.09 3.72 -19.86
C LEU A 2 -17.53 3.07 -21.15
N LYS A 3 -16.35 3.53 -21.60
CA LYS A 3 -15.70 3.03 -22.84
C LYS A 3 -14.43 2.22 -22.56
N THR A 4 -13.79 2.45 -21.42
CA THR A 4 -12.51 1.85 -21.06
C THR A 4 -12.51 1.58 -19.57
N LEU A 5 -11.96 0.43 -19.19
CA LEU A 5 -11.64 0.08 -17.81
C LEU A 5 -10.12 -0.03 -17.68
N ALA A 6 -9.56 0.67 -16.69
CA ALA A 6 -8.17 0.54 -16.30
C ALA A 6 -8.09 0.10 -14.83
N VAL A 7 -7.32 -0.95 -14.56
CA VAL A 7 -7.07 -1.47 -13.21
C VAL A 7 -5.56 -1.65 -13.06
N ALA A 8 -5.00 -1.06 -12.01
CA ALA A 8 -3.58 -1.22 -11.68
C ALA A 8 -3.41 -1.53 -10.19
N ASN A 9 -2.36 -2.27 -9.86
CA ASN A 9 -1.93 -2.56 -8.49
C ASN A 9 -3.06 -3.06 -7.56
N TYR A 10 -3.94 -3.92 -8.10
CA TYR A 10 -5.11 -4.43 -7.40
C TYR A 10 -5.09 -5.96 -7.31
N ARG A 11 -4.79 -6.48 -6.11
CA ARG A 11 -4.64 -7.93 -5.85
C ARG A 11 -3.65 -8.55 -6.86
N SER A 12 -4.06 -9.53 -7.66
CA SER A 12 -3.20 -10.14 -8.67
C SER A 12 -3.11 -9.35 -9.99
N ILE A 13 -3.84 -8.23 -10.13
CA ILE A 13 -3.84 -7.41 -11.35
C ILE A 13 -2.76 -6.33 -11.17
N ASN A 14 -1.63 -6.49 -11.86
CA ASN A 14 -0.56 -5.49 -11.89
C ASN A 14 -0.97 -4.29 -12.77
N SER A 15 -1.27 -4.54 -14.05
CA SER A 15 -1.78 -3.53 -14.99
C SER A 15 -2.70 -4.20 -16.01
N LEU A 16 -3.92 -3.66 -16.16
CA LEU A 16 -4.92 -4.13 -17.11
C LEU A 16 -5.69 -2.92 -17.65
N VAL A 17 -5.67 -2.73 -18.97
CA VAL A 17 -6.49 -1.75 -19.66
C VAL A 17 -7.29 -2.47 -20.73
N MET A 18 -8.62 -2.33 -20.71
CA MET A 18 -9.49 -3.00 -21.67
C MET A 18 -10.61 -2.07 -22.17
N PRO A 19 -10.98 -2.15 -23.46
CA PRO A 19 -12.18 -1.49 -23.96
C PRO A 19 -13.44 -2.15 -23.38
N LEU A 20 -14.50 -1.37 -23.23
CA LEU A 20 -15.81 -1.82 -22.77
C LEU A 20 -16.84 -1.70 -23.90
N GLY A 21 -17.47 -2.82 -24.23
CA GLY A 21 -18.66 -2.86 -25.08
C GLY A 21 -19.95 -2.67 -24.28
N ARG A 22 -21.09 -2.70 -24.97
CA ARG A 22 -22.43 -2.71 -24.33
C ARG A 22 -22.67 -3.99 -23.51
N LEU A 23 -22.07 -5.11 -23.93
CA LEU A 23 -22.05 -6.39 -23.22
C LEU A 23 -20.59 -6.87 -23.19
N ASN A 24 -20.10 -7.25 -22.01
CA ASN A 24 -18.75 -7.75 -21.81
C ASN A 24 -18.83 -9.10 -21.10
N VAL A 25 -18.25 -10.14 -21.69
CA VAL A 25 -18.17 -11.48 -21.09
C VAL A 25 -16.70 -11.76 -20.75
N ILE A 26 -16.45 -12.14 -19.50
CA ILE A 26 -15.09 -12.40 -18.98
C ILE A 26 -14.93 -13.91 -18.79
N THR A 27 -14.02 -14.53 -19.54
CA THR A 27 -13.71 -15.97 -19.47
C THR A 27 -12.21 -16.18 -19.21
N GLY A 28 -11.81 -17.42 -18.90
CA GLY A 28 -10.40 -17.78 -18.69
C GLY A 28 -10.20 -18.91 -17.67
N PRO A 29 -8.99 -19.47 -17.56
CA PRO A 29 -8.66 -20.55 -16.62
C PRO A 29 -8.82 -20.17 -15.13
N ASN A 30 -8.90 -21.16 -14.24
CA ASN A 30 -8.84 -20.89 -12.80
C ASN A 30 -7.52 -20.19 -12.43
N GLY A 31 -7.58 -19.20 -11.52
CA GLY A 31 -6.42 -18.38 -11.18
C GLY A 31 -6.12 -17.22 -12.13
N SER A 32 -6.80 -17.09 -13.28
CA SER A 32 -6.53 -16.04 -14.28
C SER A 32 -6.94 -14.60 -13.88
N GLY A 33 -7.34 -14.36 -12.63
CA GLY A 33 -7.69 -13.03 -12.14
C GLY A 33 -9.14 -12.55 -12.39
N LYS A 34 -10.03 -13.38 -12.97
CA LYS A 34 -11.45 -13.00 -13.22
C LYS A 34 -12.17 -12.49 -11.97
N SER A 35 -12.01 -13.18 -10.84
CA SER A 35 -12.61 -12.76 -9.56
C SER A 35 -12.02 -11.44 -9.06
N ASN A 36 -10.74 -11.16 -9.34
CA ASN A 36 -10.13 -9.88 -8.99
C ASN A 36 -10.66 -8.75 -9.89
N LEU A 37 -10.91 -9.02 -11.17
CA LEU A 37 -11.53 -8.06 -12.07
C LEU A 37 -12.97 -7.71 -11.64
N TYR A 38 -13.76 -8.73 -11.26
CA TYR A 38 -15.08 -8.51 -10.67
C TYR A 38 -15.02 -7.68 -9.38
N ARG A 39 -14.09 -7.99 -8.47
CA ARG A 39 -13.93 -7.24 -7.21
C ARG A 39 -13.51 -5.79 -7.45
N ALA A 40 -12.63 -5.52 -8.42
CA ALA A 40 -12.25 -4.16 -8.79
C ALA A 40 -13.47 -3.35 -9.29
N LEU A 41 -14.28 -3.95 -10.18
CA LEU A 41 -15.53 -3.33 -10.66
C LEU A 41 -16.53 -3.08 -9.53
N ARG A 42 -16.68 -4.05 -8.63
CA ARG A 42 -17.55 -3.93 -7.47
C ARG A 42 -17.09 -2.80 -6.54
N LEU A 43 -15.79 -2.72 -6.25
CA LEU A 43 -15.22 -1.64 -5.45
C LEU A 43 -15.54 -0.28 -6.09
N LEU A 44 -15.31 -0.13 -7.40
CA LEU A 44 -15.67 1.10 -8.13
C LEU A 44 -17.16 1.44 -7.99
N ALA A 45 -18.05 0.46 -8.16
CA ALA A 45 -19.49 0.66 -8.01
C ALA A 45 -19.88 1.09 -6.58
N GLU A 46 -19.34 0.44 -5.55
CA GLU A 46 -19.62 0.78 -4.15
C GLU A 46 -19.06 2.16 -3.78
N THR A 47 -17.89 2.54 -4.32
CA THR A 47 -17.33 3.89 -4.11
C THR A 47 -18.19 4.98 -4.74
N ALA A 48 -18.74 4.74 -5.94
CA ALA A 48 -19.62 5.68 -6.63
C ALA A 48 -20.96 5.91 -5.90
N GLN A 49 -21.37 4.96 -5.05
CA GLN A 49 -22.62 5.04 -4.27
C GLN A 49 -22.41 5.63 -2.86
N GLY A 50 -21.25 6.23 -2.59
CA GLY A 50 -20.93 6.84 -1.28
C GLY A 50 -20.47 5.83 -0.22
N GLY A 51 -20.28 4.57 -0.59
CA GLY A 51 -19.89 3.47 0.30
C GLY A 51 -18.38 3.27 0.46
N VAL A 52 -17.54 4.24 0.11
CA VAL A 52 -16.06 4.11 0.03
C VAL A 52 -15.45 3.42 1.25
N ILE A 53 -15.81 3.84 2.46
CA ILE A 53 -15.22 3.31 3.70
C ILE A 53 -15.57 1.82 3.88
N ASN A 54 -16.85 1.46 3.69
CA ASN A 54 -17.31 0.08 3.81
C ASN A 54 -16.76 -0.80 2.69
N ALA A 55 -16.68 -0.28 1.46
CA ALA A 55 -16.13 -0.98 0.31
C ALA A 55 -14.65 -1.31 0.53
N LEU A 56 -13.87 -0.32 0.97
CA LEU A 56 -12.46 -0.51 1.30
C LEU A 56 -12.28 -1.47 2.49
N ALA A 57 -13.11 -1.36 3.54
CA ALA A 57 -13.07 -2.28 4.67
C ALA A 57 -13.27 -3.75 4.25
N ARG A 58 -14.21 -4.02 3.34
CA ARG A 58 -14.47 -5.38 2.79
C ARG A 58 -13.36 -5.90 1.88
N GLU A 59 -12.60 -5.00 1.28
CA GLU A 59 -11.48 -5.32 0.38
C GLU A 59 -10.12 -5.46 1.08
N GLY A 60 -10.08 -5.40 2.42
CA GLY A 60 -8.86 -5.54 3.23
C GLY A 60 -8.44 -4.25 3.98
N GLY A 61 -9.27 -3.22 3.94
CA GLY A 61 -9.06 -1.94 4.62
C GLY A 61 -8.31 -0.90 3.80
N LEU A 62 -8.30 0.34 4.30
CA LEU A 62 -7.58 1.46 3.70
C LEU A 62 -6.05 1.33 3.86
N LEU A 63 -5.59 0.73 4.95
CA LEU A 63 -4.16 0.72 5.31
C LEU A 63 -3.28 -0.01 4.28
N PRO A 64 -3.64 -1.19 3.74
CA PRO A 64 -2.82 -1.82 2.70
C PRO A 64 -2.79 -1.02 1.39
N ALA A 65 -3.85 -0.31 1.06
CA ALA A 65 -3.89 0.55 -0.12
C ALA A 65 -2.98 1.77 0.08
N LEU A 66 -3.05 2.40 1.25
CA LEU A 66 -2.14 3.48 1.64
C LEU A 66 -0.69 3.03 1.65
N ALA A 67 -0.38 1.84 2.22
CA ALA A 67 0.96 1.27 2.23
C ALA A 67 1.54 1.15 0.82
N ARG A 68 0.76 0.62 -0.14
CA ARG A 68 1.18 0.54 -1.54
C ARG A 68 1.48 1.90 -2.15
N LEU A 69 0.66 2.92 -1.86
CA LEU A 69 0.88 4.28 -2.35
C LEU A 69 2.15 4.91 -1.75
N ILE A 70 2.41 4.69 -0.46
CA ILE A 70 3.64 5.14 0.22
C ILE A 70 4.86 4.46 -0.41
N ILE A 71 4.82 3.14 -0.60
CA ILE A 71 5.90 2.36 -1.24
C ILE A 71 6.14 2.83 -2.68
N GLN A 72 5.09 3.13 -3.44
CA GLN A 72 5.24 3.66 -4.79
C GLN A 72 5.85 5.06 -4.79
N ALA A 73 5.45 5.93 -3.85
CA ALA A 73 6.05 7.24 -3.71
C ALA A 73 7.54 7.15 -3.32
N SER A 74 7.92 6.18 -2.48
CA SER A 74 9.31 6.00 -2.05
C SER A 74 10.27 5.61 -3.19
N GLN A 75 9.75 5.09 -4.30
CA GLN A 75 10.55 4.83 -5.51
C GLN A 75 11.01 6.11 -6.22
N HIS A 76 10.39 7.24 -5.93
CA HIS A 76 10.66 8.52 -6.59
C HIS A 76 11.16 9.61 -5.65
N CYS A 77 11.00 9.43 -4.34
CA CYS A 77 11.51 10.35 -3.34
C CYS A 77 11.75 9.66 -1.99
N GLN A 78 12.50 10.31 -1.11
CA GLN A 78 12.59 9.85 0.27
C GLN A 78 11.27 10.13 1.00
N VAL A 79 10.70 9.12 1.66
CA VAL A 79 9.45 9.23 2.42
C VAL A 79 9.69 8.84 3.86
N TRP A 80 9.27 9.70 4.79
CA TRP A 80 9.29 9.45 6.23
C TRP A 80 7.86 9.15 6.71
N VAL A 81 7.68 8.02 7.39
CA VAL A 81 6.39 7.62 7.94
C VAL A 81 6.52 7.44 9.44
N VAL A 82 5.73 8.20 10.20
CA VAL A 82 5.60 8.05 11.65
C VAL A 82 4.17 7.59 11.93
N SER A 83 4.02 6.42 12.54
CA SER A 83 2.71 5.80 12.76
C SER A 83 2.73 4.88 13.97
N HIS A 84 1.59 4.82 14.68
CA HIS A 84 1.32 3.79 15.69
C HIS A 84 0.41 2.67 15.16
N ALA A 85 0.01 2.72 13.88
CA ALA A 85 -0.89 1.75 13.29
C ALA A 85 -0.13 0.46 12.90
N SER A 86 -0.12 -0.54 13.79
CA SER A 86 0.64 -1.80 13.60
C SER A 86 0.40 -2.48 12.25
N ARG A 87 -0.83 -2.41 11.71
CA ARG A 87 -1.16 -2.96 10.38
C ARG A 87 -0.50 -2.22 9.22
N LEU A 88 -0.36 -0.89 9.33
CA LEU A 88 0.33 -0.09 8.31
C LEU A 88 1.84 -0.32 8.41
N ILE A 89 2.38 -0.32 9.63
CA ILE A 89 3.80 -0.59 9.91
C ILE A 89 4.19 -1.94 9.30
N ALA A 90 3.48 -3.01 9.66
CA ALA A 90 3.73 -4.34 9.12
C ALA A 90 3.60 -4.39 7.59
N ALA A 91 2.66 -3.65 6.99
CA ALA A 91 2.53 -3.61 5.54
C ALA A 91 3.71 -2.90 4.86
N LEU A 92 4.29 -1.87 5.47
CA LEU A 92 5.47 -1.16 4.97
C LEU A 92 6.75 -1.98 5.16
N GLU A 93 6.92 -2.63 6.31
CA GLU A 93 8.09 -3.47 6.62
C GLU A 93 8.21 -4.72 5.73
N ASN A 94 7.13 -5.12 5.06
CA ASN A 94 7.18 -6.17 4.04
C ASN A 94 7.86 -5.73 2.74
N ASP A 95 8.08 -4.42 2.53
CA ASP A 95 8.81 -3.91 1.38
C ASP A 95 10.33 -3.95 1.64
N PRO A 96 11.15 -4.55 0.74
CA PRO A 96 12.59 -4.66 0.94
C PRO A 96 13.33 -3.32 1.04
N SER A 97 12.75 -2.21 0.55
CA SER A 97 13.34 -0.87 0.65
C SER A 97 13.01 -0.16 1.97
N CYS A 98 12.13 -0.74 2.80
CA CYS A 98 11.78 -0.17 4.09
C CYS A 98 12.96 -0.27 5.06
N ASN A 99 13.37 0.87 5.62
CA ASN A 99 14.31 0.94 6.73
C ASN A 99 13.54 1.24 8.03
N PRO A 100 13.12 0.22 8.81
CA PRO A 100 12.38 0.43 10.05
C PRO A 100 13.29 1.03 11.12
N ILE A 101 12.92 2.19 11.64
CA ILE A 101 13.59 2.82 12.79
C ILE A 101 12.65 2.70 13.97
N VAL A 102 13.02 1.85 14.94
CA VAL A 102 12.29 1.72 16.20
C VAL A 102 13.01 2.57 17.24
N LEU A 103 12.27 3.48 17.86
CA LEU A 103 12.78 4.32 18.94
C LEU A 103 12.34 3.76 20.29
N GLU A 104 13.25 3.79 21.26
CA GLU A 104 12.99 3.48 22.65
C GLU A 104 13.43 4.63 23.57
N LYS A 105 12.99 4.57 24.82
CA LYS A 105 13.33 5.56 25.83
C LYS A 105 14.21 4.91 26.89
N ASN A 106 15.51 5.22 26.85
CA ASN A 106 16.52 4.68 27.77
C ASN A 106 16.99 5.80 28.70
N PHE A 107 16.76 5.63 30.01
CA PHE A 107 17.14 6.61 31.04
C PHE A 107 16.72 8.06 30.73
N GLY A 108 15.53 8.24 30.14
CA GLY A 108 14.99 9.56 29.77
C GLY A 108 15.46 10.10 28.42
N GLN A 109 16.39 9.42 27.75
CA GLN A 109 16.89 9.77 26.42
C GLN A 109 16.20 8.92 25.34
N THR A 110 16.05 9.48 24.14
CA THR A 110 15.59 8.73 22.97
C THR A 110 16.76 7.99 22.35
N ALA A 111 16.63 6.68 22.16
CA ALA A 111 17.62 5.84 21.50
C ALA A 111 16.97 5.05 20.37
N ILE A 112 17.77 4.60 19.39
CA ILE A 112 17.33 3.65 18.37
C ILE A 112 17.53 2.25 18.92
N VAL A 113 16.48 1.43 18.89
CA VAL A 113 16.53 0.03 19.33
C VAL A 113 17.58 -0.73 18.50
N GLY A 114 18.50 -1.39 19.20
CA GLY A 114 19.53 -2.23 18.56
C GLY A 114 20.72 -1.47 17.97
N GLN A 115 20.78 -0.14 18.09
CA GLN A 115 21.95 0.64 17.68
C GLN A 115 22.95 0.76 18.84
N GLY A 116 24.11 0.12 18.70
CA GLY A 116 25.24 0.23 19.63
C GLY A 116 26.12 1.45 19.35
N MET A 117 27.11 1.67 20.22
CA MET A 117 28.01 2.84 20.17
C MET A 117 28.86 2.92 18.88
N LEU A 118 29.05 1.79 18.18
CA LEU A 118 29.82 1.71 16.94
C LEU A 118 28.94 1.62 15.68
N ASP A 119 27.61 1.52 15.84
CA ASP A 119 26.66 1.35 14.74
C ASP A 119 26.09 2.69 14.25
N ALA A 120 26.35 3.77 14.97
CA ALA A 120 25.95 5.12 14.59
C ALA A 120 26.86 5.65 13.46
N PRO A 121 26.30 6.37 12.47
CA PRO A 121 27.13 7.03 11.47
C PRO A 121 28.02 8.09 12.12
N ALA A 122 29.22 8.29 11.55
CA ALA A 122 30.11 9.36 11.96
C ALA A 122 29.45 10.72 11.66
N TRP A 123 28.89 11.33 12.69
CA TRP A 123 28.23 12.64 12.62
C TRP A 123 28.79 13.55 13.70
N HIS A 124 29.20 14.74 13.29
CA HIS A 124 29.57 15.82 14.20
C HIS A 124 28.54 16.93 14.04
N TRP A 125 27.97 17.35 15.16
CA TRP A 125 27.14 18.54 15.18
C TRP A 125 28.00 19.76 14.83
N PRO A 126 27.53 20.67 13.97
CA PRO A 126 28.21 21.94 13.78
C PRO A 126 28.17 22.73 15.09
N ASP A 127 29.32 23.34 15.45
CA ASP A 127 29.44 24.26 16.59
C ASP A 127 28.60 25.54 16.40
#